data_AF-A0A939YQV0-F1
#
_entry.id   AF-A0A939YQV0-F1
#
_cell.length_a   1.000
_cell.length_b   1.000
_cell.length_c   1.000
_cell.angle_alpha   90.00
_cell.angle_beta   90.00
_cell.angle_gamma   90.00
#
_symmetry.space_group_name_H-M   'P 1'
#
loop_
_entity.id
_entity.type
_entity.pdbx_description
1 polymer ?
#
loop_
_entity_poly.entity_id
_entity_poly.type
_entity_poly.pdbx_seq_one_letter_code
_entity_poly.pdbx_strand_id
1 'polypeptide(L)'
;MKRKKTSKGILIDVALLLVCLLCITTCISSGILARYTTGANGRDGAKLAKFSVSASAEPDPNDPMEYSVTVVNGSETAVRYSLELVFDQPVEGIITVNVNGKEYGASGNTISLPALGILGAAGKTEQIELSFTANNLTVPINFDTFVRFEQID
;
A
#
# COMPACT_ATOMS: atom_id res chain seq x y z
N MET A 1 40.82 -27.39 4.77
CA MET A 1 39.99 -27.54 3.56
C MET A 1 39.12 -26.29 3.39
N LYS A 2 39.40 -25.44 2.38
CA LYS A 2 38.55 -24.30 2.04
C LYS A 2 37.49 -24.77 1.03
N ARG A 3 36.22 -24.86 1.43
CA ARG A 3 35.12 -25.18 0.50
C ARG A 3 34.82 -23.95 -0.36
N LYS A 4 35.13 -24.02 -1.66
CA LYS A 4 34.62 -23.09 -2.68
C LYS A 4 33.10 -23.26 -2.75
N LYS A 5 32.33 -22.27 -2.26
CA LYS A 5 30.88 -22.20 -2.49
C LYS A 5 30.67 -21.76 -3.94
N THR A 6 30.18 -22.70 -4.76
CA THR A 6 29.85 -22.52 -6.18
C THR A 6 28.69 -21.53 -6.31
N SER A 7 28.87 -20.47 -7.11
CA SER A 7 27.94 -19.34 -7.30
C SER A 7 26.55 -19.69 -7.86
N LYS A 8 26.30 -20.96 -8.21
CA LYS A 8 25.02 -21.41 -8.78
C LYS A 8 23.87 -21.46 -7.76
N GLY A 9 24.16 -21.58 -6.46
CA GLY A 9 23.12 -21.59 -5.42
C GLY A 9 22.46 -20.22 -5.23
N ILE A 10 23.24 -19.15 -5.32
CA ILE A 10 22.75 -17.77 -5.10
C ILE A 10 21.78 -17.36 -6.20
N LEU A 11 22.04 -17.75 -7.46
CA LEU A 11 21.14 -17.43 -8.58
C LEU A 11 19.79 -18.15 -8.48
N ILE A 12 19.76 -19.37 -7.91
CA ILE A 12 18.51 -20.11 -7.70
C ILE A 12 17.72 -19.49 -6.54
N ASP A 13 18.39 -19.09 -5.46
CA ASP A 13 17.74 -18.40 -4.34
C ASP A 13 17.14 -17.05 -4.76
N VAL A 14 17.87 -16.26 -5.56
CA VAL A 14 17.37 -14.96 -6.07
C VAL A 14 16.21 -15.14 -7.05
N ALA A 15 16.26 -16.15 -7.92
CA ALA A 15 15.16 -16.45 -8.84
C ALA A 15 13.91 -16.93 -8.09
N LEU A 16 14.08 -17.74 -7.04
CA LEU A 16 12.96 -18.19 -6.20
C LEU A 16 12.37 -17.02 -5.40
N LEU A 17 13.20 -16.11 -4.89
CA LEU A 17 12.76 -14.90 -4.21
C LEU A 17 11.95 -14.00 -5.16
N LEU A 18 12.41 -13.80 -6.40
CA LEU A 18 11.71 -13.04 -7.42
C LEU A 18 10.37 -13.66 -7.82
N VAL A 19 10.30 -14.99 -7.94
CA VAL A 19 9.04 -15.70 -8.22
C VAL A 19 8.08 -15.62 -7.03
N CYS A 20 8.58 -15.73 -5.79
CA CYS A 20 7.77 -15.49 -4.60
C CYS A 20 7.26 -14.05 -4.54
N LEU A 21 8.09 -13.06 -4.89
CA LEU A 21 7.68 -11.67 -4.98
C LEU A 21 6.57 -11.48 -6.03
N LEU A 22 6.70 -12.12 -7.20
CA LEU A 22 5.71 -12.09 -8.28
C LEU A 22 4.39 -12.80 -7.88
N CYS A 23 4.45 -13.89 -7.12
CA CYS A 23 3.27 -14.56 -6.58
C CYS A 23 2.58 -13.70 -5.51
N ILE A 24 3.34 -12.98 -4.68
CA ILE A 24 2.77 -12.06 -3.69
C ILE A 24 2.11 -10.87 -4.39
N THR A 25 2.71 -10.28 -5.42
CA THR A 25 2.10 -9.16 -6.16
C THR A 25 0.84 -9.58 -6.93
N THR A 26 0.79 -10.79 -7.47
CA THR A 26 -0.42 -11.33 -8.14
C THR A 26 -1.49 -11.84 -7.17
N CYS A 27 -1.14 -12.19 -5.93
CA CYS A 27 -2.14 -12.45 -4.90
C CYS A 27 -2.79 -11.16 -4.37
N ILE A 28 -2.09 -10.03 -4.41
CA ILE A 28 -2.62 -8.72 -3.99
C ILE A 28 -3.60 -8.13 -5.03
N SER A 29 -3.57 -8.56 -6.29
CA SER A 29 -4.58 -8.17 -7.30
C SER A 29 -5.93 -8.89 -7.15
N SER A 30 -6.10 -9.75 -6.13
CA SER A 30 -7.39 -10.36 -5.81
C SER A 30 -8.23 -9.39 -4.98
N GLY A 31 -9.19 -8.73 -5.64
CA GLY A 31 -10.05 -7.71 -5.04
C GLY A 31 -10.65 -8.12 -3.69
N ILE A 32 -10.54 -7.23 -2.71
CA ILE A 32 -11.13 -7.39 -1.38
C ILE A 32 -12.65 -7.23 -1.54
N LEU A 33 -13.39 -8.33 -1.39
CA LEU A 33 -14.85 -8.35 -1.40
C LEU A 33 -15.35 -8.13 0.04
N ALA A 34 -15.97 -6.99 0.31
CA ALA A 34 -16.63 -6.72 1.58
C ALA A 34 -18.15 -6.65 1.36
N ARG A 35 -18.96 -7.21 2.26
CA ARG A 35 -20.43 -7.07 2.20
C ARG A 35 -20.84 -5.83 3.00
N TYR A 36 -21.68 -4.97 2.44
CA TYR A 36 -22.32 -3.88 3.19
C TYR A 36 -23.84 -3.92 3.05
N THR A 37 -24.53 -3.44 4.09
CA THR A 37 -25.99 -3.33 4.11
C THR A 37 -26.35 -1.85 4.14
N THR A 38 -27.06 -1.36 3.13
CA THR A 38 -27.65 -0.02 3.17
C THR A 38 -28.92 -0.09 4.01
N GLY A 39 -28.92 0.56 5.16
CA GLY A 39 -30.07 0.63 6.05
C GLY A 39 -31.12 1.62 5.55
N ALA A 40 -32.38 1.22 5.72
CA ALA A 40 -33.62 2.01 5.56
C ALA A 40 -34.08 2.31 4.12
N ASN A 41 -34.60 1.29 3.42
CA ASN A 41 -35.89 1.33 2.71
C ASN A 41 -36.15 0.02 1.94
N GLY A 42 -36.48 -1.05 2.66
CA GLY A 42 -37.49 -2.04 2.25
C GLY A 42 -37.35 -2.87 0.96
N ARG A 43 -36.34 -2.71 0.10
CA ARG A 43 -36.21 -3.53 -1.13
C ARG A 43 -34.79 -3.94 -1.56
N ASP A 44 -33.73 -3.52 -0.88
CA ASP A 44 -32.39 -3.66 -1.44
C ASP A 44 -31.66 -4.93 -0.97
N GLY A 45 -31.30 -5.78 -1.95
CA GLY A 45 -30.44 -6.93 -1.75
C GLY A 45 -29.06 -6.51 -1.25
N ALA A 46 -28.38 -7.41 -0.52
CA ALA A 46 -27.03 -7.16 -0.02
C ALA A 46 -26.10 -6.71 -1.15
N LYS A 47 -25.55 -5.50 -1.05
CA LYS A 47 -24.60 -4.97 -2.03
C LYS A 47 -23.19 -5.38 -1.66
N LEU A 48 -22.41 -5.71 -2.68
CA LEU A 48 -21.00 -6.07 -2.54
C LEU A 48 -20.16 -4.82 -2.74
N ALA A 49 -19.37 -4.48 -1.72
CA ALA A 49 -18.24 -3.58 -1.87
C ALA A 49 -17.13 -4.32 -2.61
N LYS A 50 -16.57 -3.67 -3.62
CA LYS A 50 -15.48 -4.19 -4.44
C LYS A 50 -14.37 -3.16 -4.43
N PHE A 51 -13.23 -3.53 -3.89
CA PHE A 51 -12.04 -2.68 -3.89
C PHE A 51 -10.85 -3.46 -4.42
N SER A 52 -9.95 -2.77 -5.11
CA SER A 52 -8.61 -3.29 -5.35
C SER A 52 -7.58 -2.26 -4.93
N VAL A 53 -6.47 -2.74 -4.40
CA VAL A 53 -5.32 -1.95 -4.00
C VAL A 53 -4.10 -2.61 -4.62
N SER A 54 -3.26 -1.83 -5.28
CA SER A 54 -1.96 -2.27 -5.74
C SER A 54 -0.90 -1.27 -5.33
N ALA A 55 0.28 -1.75 -4.98
CA ALA A 55 1.42 -0.93 -4.66
C ALA A 55 2.57 -1.26 -5.62
N SER A 56 3.31 -0.23 -6.04
CA SER A 56 4.55 -0.36 -6.81
C SER A 56 5.61 0.54 -6.19
N ALA A 57 6.87 0.13 -6.29
CA ALA A 57 8.01 0.90 -5.85
C ALA A 57 9.00 0.98 -7.01
N GLU A 58 9.51 2.17 -7.28
CA GLU A 58 10.60 2.36 -8.24
C GLU A 58 11.87 2.68 -7.45
N PRO A 59 12.77 1.70 -7.27
CA PRO A 59 14.01 1.95 -6.53
C PRO A 59 14.97 2.75 -7.42
N ASP A 60 15.04 4.07 -7.22
CA ASP A 60 16.17 4.87 -7.70
C ASP A 60 17.25 4.96 -6.61
N PRO A 61 18.50 4.51 -6.87
CA PRO A 61 19.59 4.61 -5.90
C PRO A 61 20.06 6.05 -5.62
N ASN A 62 19.60 7.05 -6.38
CA ASN A 62 20.03 8.45 -6.26
C ASN A 62 18.91 9.41 -5.81
N ASP A 63 17.67 8.95 -5.70
CA ASP A 63 16.50 9.78 -5.38
C ASP A 63 15.76 9.26 -4.13
N PRO A 64 14.85 10.03 -3.51
CA PRO A 64 14.04 9.53 -2.41
C PRO A 64 13.24 8.32 -2.88
N MET A 65 13.02 7.36 -1.99
CA MET A 65 12.35 6.12 -2.37
C MET A 65 10.89 6.43 -2.72
N GLU A 66 10.53 6.26 -3.99
CA GLU A 66 9.19 6.53 -4.50
C GLU A 66 8.33 5.27 -4.54
N TYR A 67 7.12 5.40 -4.02
CA TYR A 67 6.10 4.37 -3.99
C TYR A 67 4.81 4.93 -4.56
N SER A 68 4.09 4.13 -5.32
CA SER A 68 2.74 4.46 -5.74
C SER A 68 1.77 3.43 -5.19
N VAL A 69 0.64 3.90 -4.67
CA VAL A 69 -0.48 3.08 -4.24
C VAL A 69 -1.67 3.43 -5.13
N THR A 70 -2.10 2.48 -5.95
CA THR A 70 -3.32 2.62 -6.73
C THR A 70 -4.48 2.02 -5.96
N VAL A 71 -5.54 2.80 -5.78
CA VAL A 71 -6.80 2.37 -5.18
C VAL A 71 -7.91 2.41 -6.21
N VAL A 72 -8.76 1.39 -6.23
CA VAL A 72 -9.91 1.32 -7.14
C VAL A 72 -11.16 1.03 -6.35
N ASN A 73 -12.20 1.82 -6.60
CA ASN A 73 -13.54 1.59 -6.08
C ASN A 73 -14.41 0.97 -7.16
N GLY A 74 -14.56 -0.36 -7.13
CA GLY A 74 -15.50 -1.10 -7.96
C GLY A 74 -16.93 -1.17 -7.39
N SER A 75 -17.20 -0.49 -6.28
CA SER A 75 -18.50 -0.49 -5.61
C SER A 75 -19.50 0.47 -6.27
N GLU A 76 -20.80 0.26 -6.03
CA GLU A 76 -21.87 1.15 -6.51
C GLU A 76 -21.98 2.46 -5.74
N THR A 77 -21.30 2.59 -4.61
CA THR A 77 -21.32 3.76 -3.73
C THR A 77 -19.98 4.47 -3.74
N ALA A 78 -20.00 5.79 -3.51
CA ALA A 78 -18.77 6.55 -3.31
C ALA A 78 -18.14 6.17 -1.95
N VAL A 79 -16.82 6.22 -1.89
CA VAL A 79 -16.07 5.91 -0.68
C VAL A 79 -15.03 6.96 -0.39
N ARG A 80 -14.83 7.25 0.89
CA ARG A 80 -13.66 7.94 1.40
C ARG A 80 -12.57 6.91 1.61
N TYR A 81 -11.34 7.25 1.29
CA TYR A 81 -10.20 6.38 1.56
C TYR A 81 -9.18 7.07 2.48
N SER A 82 -8.53 6.26 3.29
CA SER A 82 -7.42 6.65 4.15
C SER A 82 -6.30 5.63 4.06
N LEU A 83 -5.08 6.08 4.32
CA LEU A 83 -3.89 5.23 4.32
C LEU A 83 -3.29 5.20 5.73
N GLU A 84 -2.72 4.06 6.10
CA GLU A 84 -1.91 3.93 7.30
C GLU A 84 -0.64 3.17 6.93
N LEU A 85 0.51 3.74 7.29
CA LEU A 85 1.81 3.12 7.13
C LEU A 85 2.27 2.66 8.50
N VAL A 86 2.61 1.38 8.63
CA VAL A 86 3.08 0.79 9.89
C VAL A 86 4.49 0.29 9.67
N PHE A 87 5.44 0.86 10.39
CA PHE A 87 6.85 0.54 10.31
C PHE A 87 7.22 -0.53 11.35
N ASP A 88 8.15 -1.41 10.99
CA ASP A 88 8.66 -2.45 11.89
C ASP A 88 9.38 -1.88 13.12
N GLN A 89 9.89 -0.66 12.99
CA GLN A 89 10.63 0.07 14.02
C GLN A 89 10.16 1.51 14.11
N PRO A 90 10.35 2.20 15.25
CA PRO A 90 10.07 3.63 15.36
C PRO A 90 10.90 4.45 14.38
N VAL A 91 10.25 5.40 13.71
CA VAL A 91 10.82 6.24 12.64
C VAL A 91 10.55 7.74 12.85
N GLU A 92 10.02 8.11 14.02
CA GLU A 92 9.78 9.51 14.40
C GLU A 92 11.04 10.36 14.29
N GLY A 93 10.95 11.47 13.54
CA GLY A 93 12.07 12.37 13.28
C GLY A 93 13.12 11.83 12.30
N ILE A 94 12.96 10.60 11.80
CA ILE A 94 13.87 9.95 10.84
C ILE A 94 13.28 10.01 9.43
N ILE A 95 11.97 9.76 9.31
CA ILE A 95 11.26 9.70 8.02
C ILE A 95 10.19 10.79 7.95
N THR A 96 10.18 11.48 6.82
CA THR A 96 9.04 12.28 6.36
C THR A 96 8.43 11.57 5.15
N VAL A 97 7.10 11.43 5.14
CA VAL A 97 6.37 10.90 3.98
C VAL A 97 5.64 12.03 3.30
N ASN A 98 5.92 12.23 2.03
CA ASN A 98 5.13 13.11 1.18
C ASN A 98 4.06 12.30 0.47
N VAL A 99 2.81 12.73 0.56
CA VAL A 99 1.65 12.12 -0.09
C VAL A 99 1.00 13.15 -1.00
N ASN A 100 1.04 12.93 -2.31
CA ASN A 100 0.50 13.84 -3.32
C ASN A 100 0.93 15.32 -3.11
N GLY A 101 2.20 15.54 -2.75
CA GLY A 101 2.77 16.87 -2.49
C GLY A 101 2.65 17.36 -1.04
N LYS A 102 1.93 16.66 -0.16
CA LYS A 102 1.75 17.05 1.25
C LYS A 102 2.59 16.20 2.19
N GLU A 103 3.35 16.85 3.06
CA GLU A 103 4.20 16.15 4.04
C GLU A 103 3.44 15.69 5.29
N TYR A 104 3.83 14.51 5.76
CA TYR A 104 3.36 13.87 6.98
C TYR A 104 4.56 13.34 7.77
N GLY A 105 4.61 13.69 9.05
CA GLY A 105 5.60 13.16 9.98
C GLY A 105 5.11 11.86 10.60
N ALA A 106 6.05 10.96 10.90
CA ALA A 106 5.78 9.80 11.73
C ALA A 106 5.65 10.15 13.20
N SER A 107 4.76 9.43 13.90
CA SER A 107 4.72 9.39 15.36
C SER A 107 4.97 7.95 15.79
N GLY A 108 6.05 7.71 16.54
CA GLY A 108 6.52 6.37 16.85
C GLY A 108 6.79 5.54 15.58
N ASN A 109 6.04 4.45 15.40
CA ASN A 109 6.17 3.50 14.31
C ASN A 109 5.01 3.56 13.29
N THR A 110 4.19 4.61 13.32
CA THR A 110 3.02 4.72 12.44
C THR A 110 2.92 6.09 11.80
N ILE A 111 2.43 6.13 10.56
CA ILE A 111 1.95 7.34 9.90
C ILE A 111 0.49 7.10 9.50
N SER A 112 -0.42 7.87 10.10
CA SER A 112 -1.84 7.83 9.75
C SER A 112 -2.17 8.98 8.80
N LEU A 113 -2.79 8.66 7.68
CA LEU A 113 -3.15 9.59 6.61
C LEU A 113 -4.68 9.58 6.45
N PRO A 114 -5.40 10.28 7.35
CA PRO A 114 -6.86 10.27 7.34
C PRO A 114 -7.40 11.03 6.13
N ALA A 115 -8.47 10.49 5.54
CA ALA A 115 -9.29 11.15 4.53
C ALA A 115 -8.50 11.75 3.35
N LEU A 116 -7.67 10.94 2.69
CA LEU A 116 -6.87 11.36 1.55
C LEU A 116 -7.72 11.83 0.36
N GLY A 117 -8.93 11.30 0.21
CA GLY A 117 -9.87 11.75 -0.80
C GLY A 117 -11.15 10.94 -0.86
N ILE A 118 -11.94 11.19 -1.91
CA ILE A 118 -13.18 10.49 -2.22
C ILE A 118 -13.02 9.81 -3.58
N LEU A 119 -13.23 8.49 -3.63
CA LEU A 119 -13.40 7.76 -4.89
C LEU A 119 -14.88 7.66 -5.21
N GLY A 120 -15.26 8.15 -6.39
CA GLY A 120 -16.60 7.95 -6.92
C GLY A 120 -16.94 6.46 -7.13
N ALA A 121 -18.23 6.18 -7.30
CA ALA A 121 -18.73 4.83 -7.59
C ALA A 121 -18.28 4.31 -8.97
N ALA A 122 -18.47 3.00 -9.18
CA ALA A 122 -18.45 2.31 -10.47
C ALA A 122 -17.08 2.29 -11.19
N GLY A 123 -16.06 1.78 -10.52
CA GLY A 123 -14.75 1.47 -11.11
C GLY A 123 -13.83 2.68 -11.22
N LYS A 124 -14.02 3.70 -10.38
CA LYS A 124 -13.10 4.83 -10.32
C LYS A 124 -11.79 4.40 -9.70
N THR A 125 -10.70 4.91 -10.26
CA THR A 125 -9.34 4.63 -9.86
C THR A 125 -8.69 5.93 -9.44
N GLU A 126 -7.92 5.89 -8.36
CA GLU A 126 -7.05 6.97 -7.93
C GLU A 126 -5.65 6.41 -7.69
N GLN A 127 -4.64 7.19 -8.05
CA GLN A 127 -3.25 6.89 -7.72
C GLN A 127 -2.79 7.83 -6.61
N ILE A 128 -2.18 7.25 -5.59
CA ILE A 128 -1.60 7.96 -4.46
C ILE A 128 -0.08 7.83 -4.63
N GLU A 129 0.58 8.96 -4.80
CA GLU A 129 2.04 9.03 -4.84
C GLU A 129 2.56 9.22 -3.42
N LEU A 130 3.49 8.36 -3.02
CA LEU A 130 4.17 8.37 -1.74
C LEU A 130 5.67 8.53 -2.00
N SER A 131 6.31 9.55 -1.45
CA SER A 131 7.76 9.64 -1.43
C SER A 131 8.29 9.72 -0.01
N PHE A 132 9.37 9.00 0.24
CA PHE A 132 9.97 8.88 1.56
C PHE A 132 11.30 9.62 1.56
N THR A 133 11.35 10.68 2.35
CA THR A 133 12.61 11.37 2.65
C THR A 133 13.09 10.89 4.00
N ALA A 134 14.29 10.32 4.02
CA ALA A 134 14.85 9.78 5.25
C ALA A 134 16.17 10.46 5.58
N ASN A 135 16.28 10.91 6.82
CA ASN A 135 17.47 11.56 7.35
C ASN A 135 18.25 10.53 8.19
N ASN A 136 19.49 10.22 7.81
CA ASN A 136 20.38 9.31 8.55
C ASN A 136 19.90 7.86 8.67
N LEU A 137 19.49 7.25 7.55
CA LEU A 137 19.21 5.82 7.52
C LEU A 137 20.47 4.98 7.70
N THR A 138 20.50 4.19 8.78
CA THR A 138 21.56 3.22 9.06
C THR A 138 21.15 1.78 8.75
N VAL A 139 19.85 1.55 8.52
CA VAL A 139 19.26 0.24 8.19
C VAL A 139 18.11 0.43 7.19
N PRO A 140 17.82 -0.58 6.35
CA PRO A 140 16.63 -0.59 5.50
C PRO A 140 15.35 -0.43 6.35
N ILE A 141 14.41 0.36 5.85
CA ILE A 141 13.08 0.49 6.46
C ILE A 141 12.14 -0.49 5.77
N ASN A 142 11.47 -1.29 6.56
CA ASN A 142 10.31 -2.06 6.13
C ASN A 142 9.06 -1.46 6.74
N PHE A 143 7.97 -1.48 5.97
CA PHE A 143 6.67 -1.03 6.42
C PHE A 143 5.56 -1.78 5.69
N ASP A 144 4.43 -1.91 6.38
CA ASP A 144 3.18 -2.35 5.81
C ASP A 144 2.31 -1.15 5.45
N THR A 145 1.51 -1.30 4.39
CA THR A 145 0.57 -0.28 3.93
C THR A 145 -0.85 -0.79 4.05
N PHE A 146 -1.68 -0.07 4.80
CA PHE A 146 -3.10 -0.39 5.01
C PHE A 146 -3.98 0.68 4.38
N VAL A 147 -4.85 0.27 3.46
CA VAL A 147 -5.88 1.14 2.89
C VAL A 147 -7.21 0.82 3.56
N ARG A 148 -7.89 1.85 4.06
CA ARG A 148 -9.25 1.75 4.58
C ARG A 148 -10.20 2.50 3.67
N PHE A 149 -11.33 1.88 3.36
CA PHE A 149 -12.45 2.47 2.64
C PHE A 149 -13.64 2.65 3.57
N GLU A 150 -14.25 3.82 3.55
CA GLU A 150 -15.47 4.17 4.28
C GLU A 150 -16.52 4.63 3.28
N GLN A 151 -17.71 4.00 3.30
CA GLN A 151 -18.81 4.44 2.45
C GLN A 151 -19.23 5.87 2.83
N ILE A 152 -19.50 6.70 1.82
CA ILE A 152 -20.09 8.02 1.99
C ILE A 152 -21.53 7.95 1.45
N ASP A 153 -22.48 8.37 2.27
CA ASP A 153 -23.89 8.49 1.91
C ASP A 153 -24.19 9.79 1.14
#